data_AF-A0A8D8SXR3-F1
#
_entry.id   AF-A0A8D8SXR3-F1
#
_cell.length_a   1.000
_cell.length_b   1.000
_cell.length_c   1.000
_cell.angle_alpha   90.00
_cell.angle_beta   90.00
_cell.angle_gamma   90.00
#
_symmetry.space_group_name_H-M   'P 1'
#
loop_
_entity.id
_entity.type
_entity.pdbx_description
1 polymer ?
#
loop_
_entity_poly.entity_id
_entity_poly.type
_entity_poly.pdbx_seq_one_letter_code
_entity_poly.pdbx_strand_id
1 'polypeptide(L)'
;MSIRQDCQVSVKEACGGYYKMNVYQTGLSKFQPQSASEDESVGPSLSAPPPPTVRIAYLLTVNGRALRQVHRLVRALFHRDHFFLIHVDARQDYLFRELLSLELRLPNVRLSRRRQATIWGGASLVSILLDSMQQLLDSGWEWDFIINLSESDYPVKTNRNLVDFLTANRDKNFVKSHGRQVRRFITKQGLDKSFVECEARMWRIGDRTLPQGIVMDGGSDWLVLSRSFVSYVASADKDELVQGLLKVFKHTLLPAESFFHTVLRNSVHCFSYIDNNLHITNWKRSLGCKCQYRHVVDWCGCSPNDFRSVDYSRLVNTRSKQLYFARKFEPIVSQEIVNKLDQWLYGPYPTCISGCTDLIRPN
;
A
#
# COMPACT_ATOMS: atom_id res chain seq x y z
N MET A 1 -1.08 -24.43 12.78
CA MET A 1 -2.41 -25.07 12.75
C MET A 1 -2.66 -25.67 14.12
N SER A 2 -3.80 -25.41 14.76
CA SER A 2 -4.26 -26.25 15.88
C SER A 2 -5.64 -26.74 15.50
N ILE A 3 -5.71 -28.03 15.21
CA ILE A 3 -6.96 -28.77 15.09
C ILE A 3 -7.56 -28.74 16.50
N ARG A 4 -8.75 -28.14 16.67
CA ARG A 4 -9.60 -28.53 17.79
C ARG A 4 -10.04 -29.95 17.47
N GLN A 5 -9.32 -30.92 18.01
CA GLN A 5 -9.79 -32.30 18.08
C GLN A 5 -10.84 -32.32 19.19
N ASP A 6 -12.05 -32.78 18.87
CA ASP A 6 -13.03 -33.11 19.88
C ASP A 6 -12.47 -34.22 20.76
N CYS A 7 -12.57 -34.04 22.08
CA CYS A 7 -11.98 -34.94 23.05
C CYS A 7 -12.80 -36.24 23.11
N GLN A 8 -12.18 -37.39 22.82
CA GLN A 8 -12.85 -38.69 22.74
C GLN A 8 -13.41 -39.23 24.09
N VAL A 9 -13.31 -38.46 25.18
CA VAL A 9 -13.60 -38.97 26.54
C VAL A 9 -14.77 -38.24 27.24
N SER A 10 -15.20 -37.05 26.80
CA SER A 10 -16.36 -36.36 27.41
C SER A 10 -16.89 -35.21 26.56
N VAL A 11 -18.21 -35.18 26.31
CA VAL A 11 -18.91 -34.15 25.51
C VAL A 11 -18.99 -32.79 26.25
N LYS A 12 -18.63 -32.74 27.53
CA LYS A 12 -18.71 -31.52 28.36
C LYS A 12 -17.37 -30.84 28.65
N GLU A 13 -16.25 -31.40 28.21
CA GLU A 13 -14.92 -30.86 28.51
C GLU A 13 -14.17 -30.43 27.24
N ALA A 14 -13.68 -29.19 27.25
CA ALA A 14 -12.84 -28.65 26.19
C ALA A 14 -11.37 -29.03 26.44
N CYS A 15 -10.89 -30.10 25.81
CA CYS A 15 -9.46 -30.40 25.78
C CYS A 15 -8.75 -29.53 24.75
N GLY A 16 -7.90 -28.61 25.21
CA GLY A 16 -7.16 -27.69 24.34
C GLY A 16 -7.17 -26.27 24.88
N GLY A 17 -6.69 -26.10 26.10
CA GLY A 17 -6.63 -24.81 26.76
C GLY A 17 -5.71 -23.83 26.03
N TYR A 18 -5.99 -22.54 26.28
CA TYR A 18 -5.12 -21.38 26.02
C TYR A 18 -3.65 -21.62 26.42
N TYR A 19 -3.40 -22.57 27.33
CA TYR A 19 -2.09 -23.00 27.82
C TYR A 19 -1.32 -23.99 26.95
N LYS A 20 -1.91 -24.65 25.93
CA LYS A 20 -1.15 -25.61 25.10
C LYS A 20 -0.04 -24.96 24.27
N MET A 21 -0.11 -23.64 24.01
CA MET A 21 0.99 -22.87 23.41
C MET A 21 2.18 -22.66 24.36
N ASN A 22 2.01 -22.85 25.67
CA ASN A 22 3.09 -22.71 26.66
C ASN A 22 3.77 -24.04 27.02
N VAL A 23 3.29 -25.19 26.52
CA VAL A 23 3.83 -26.50 26.87
C VAL A 23 5.04 -26.89 26.00
N TYR A 24 5.16 -26.32 24.80
CA TYR A 24 6.30 -26.55 23.91
C TYR A 24 6.92 -25.21 23.52
N GLN A 25 7.93 -24.78 24.28
CA GLN A 25 8.79 -23.68 23.86
C GLN A 25 9.72 -24.22 22.77
N THR A 26 9.49 -23.84 21.52
CA THR A 26 10.28 -24.30 20.36
C THR A 26 11.71 -23.73 20.33
N GLY A 27 12.10 -22.93 21.34
CA GLY A 27 13.34 -22.15 21.34
C GLY A 27 13.35 -20.98 20.34
N LEU A 28 12.35 -20.87 19.46
CA LEU A 28 12.27 -19.82 18.45
C LEU A 28 11.81 -18.50 19.08
N SER A 29 12.62 -17.45 18.91
CA SER A 29 12.27 -16.09 19.32
C SER A 29 10.98 -15.66 18.63
N LYS A 30 10.05 -15.03 19.38
CA LYS A 30 8.85 -14.44 18.79
C LYS A 30 9.28 -13.37 17.77
N PHE A 31 8.65 -13.37 16.60
CA PHE A 31 8.87 -12.33 15.59
C PHE A 31 8.62 -10.94 16.20
N GLN A 32 9.60 -10.06 16.07
CA GLN A 32 9.51 -8.66 16.48
C GLN A 32 9.74 -7.76 15.26
N PRO A 33 8.76 -6.92 14.89
CA PRO A 33 8.96 -5.87 13.89
C PRO A 33 10.13 -4.97 14.27
N GLN A 34 10.84 -4.47 13.26
CA GLN A 34 11.84 -3.44 13.46
C GLN A 34 11.17 -2.10 13.79
N SER A 35 11.89 -1.26 14.53
CA SER A 35 11.54 0.15 14.70
C SER A 35 12.19 0.97 13.61
N ALA A 36 11.48 1.98 13.09
CA ALA A 36 12.08 2.97 12.21
C ALA A 36 13.05 3.84 13.02
N SER A 37 14.20 4.20 12.43
CA SER A 37 15.09 5.18 13.01
C SER A 37 14.39 6.54 13.08
N GLU A 38 14.46 7.19 14.23
CA GLU A 38 13.93 8.53 14.49
C GLU A 38 14.99 9.63 14.26
N ASP A 39 16.24 9.24 14.01
CA ASP A 39 17.35 10.19 13.91
C ASP A 39 17.26 11.06 12.66
N GLU A 40 16.75 12.28 12.83
CA GLU A 40 17.19 13.48 12.12
C GLU A 40 18.64 13.87 12.52
N SER A 41 19.25 13.13 13.46
CA SER A 41 20.46 13.48 14.22
C SER A 41 21.63 12.49 14.12
N VAL A 42 21.71 11.63 13.08
CA VAL A 42 23.04 11.21 12.62
C VAL A 42 23.65 12.41 11.89
N GLY A 43 24.11 13.39 12.68
CA GLY A 43 25.05 14.38 12.18
C GLY A 43 26.17 13.62 11.46
N PRO A 44 26.65 14.11 10.31
CA PRO A 44 27.68 13.42 9.57
C PRO A 44 28.80 13.09 10.56
N SER A 45 29.21 11.82 10.63
CA SER A 45 30.53 11.56 11.19
C SER A 45 31.46 12.50 10.43
N LEU A 46 32.25 13.30 11.15
CA LEU A 46 33.14 14.31 10.55
C LEU A 46 34.19 13.69 9.59
N SER A 47 34.14 12.37 9.38
CA SER A 47 35.04 11.55 8.59
C SER A 47 34.40 10.85 7.39
N ALA A 48 33.07 10.88 7.18
CA ALA A 48 32.43 10.24 6.02
C ALA A 48 31.42 11.17 5.31
N PRO A 49 31.38 11.17 3.96
CA PRO A 49 30.35 11.90 3.23
C PRO A 49 28.95 11.35 3.60
N PRO A 50 27.93 12.22 3.72
CA PRO A 50 26.58 11.79 4.00
C PRO A 50 26.10 10.80 2.91
N PRO A 51 25.32 9.77 3.28
CA PRO A 51 24.83 8.81 2.31
C PRO A 51 24.00 9.52 1.23
N PRO A 52 24.03 9.05 -0.03
CA PRO A 52 23.26 9.66 -1.09
C PRO A 52 21.76 9.61 -0.74
N THR A 53 21.05 10.71 -0.94
CA THR A 53 19.60 10.76 -0.68
C THR A 53 18.85 9.74 -1.53
N VAL A 54 17.79 9.16 -0.98
CA VAL A 54 17.01 8.16 -1.70
C VAL A 54 16.19 8.76 -2.84
N ARG A 55 16.00 7.96 -3.88
CA ARG A 55 15.10 8.25 -5.00
C ARG A 55 13.86 7.38 -4.93
N ILE A 56 12.70 7.98 -5.14
CA ILE A 56 11.41 7.32 -4.93
C ILE A 56 10.75 7.04 -6.29
N ALA A 57 10.31 5.81 -6.49
CA ALA A 57 9.40 5.45 -7.57
C ALA A 57 7.95 5.42 -7.03
N TYR A 58 7.16 6.42 -7.40
CA TYR A 58 5.74 6.46 -7.11
C TYR A 58 4.98 5.59 -8.10
N LEU A 59 4.34 4.54 -7.59
CA LEU A 59 3.47 3.65 -8.34
C LEU A 59 2.02 4.11 -8.17
N LEU A 60 1.48 4.81 -9.16
CA LEU A 60 0.12 5.33 -9.11
C LEU A 60 -0.84 4.34 -9.78
N THR A 61 -1.78 3.76 -9.03
CA THR A 61 -2.89 2.96 -9.59
C THR A 61 -4.15 3.82 -9.56
N VAL A 62 -4.54 4.36 -10.72
CA VAL A 62 -5.60 5.37 -10.82
C VAL A 62 -6.84 4.87 -11.55
N ASN A 63 -8.01 5.27 -11.04
CA ASN A 63 -9.31 4.96 -11.63
C ASN A 63 -10.25 6.18 -11.59
N GLY A 64 -11.29 6.16 -12.42
CA GLY A 64 -12.33 7.19 -12.48
C GLY A 64 -11.99 8.39 -13.37
N ARG A 65 -12.49 9.57 -12.96
CA ARG A 65 -12.54 10.78 -13.81
C ARG A 65 -11.81 11.99 -13.21
N ALA A 66 -11.17 11.84 -12.07
CA ALA A 66 -10.59 12.93 -11.29
C ALA A 66 -9.22 13.40 -11.83
N LEU A 67 -9.12 13.69 -13.14
CA LEU A 67 -7.88 14.09 -13.82
C LEU A 67 -7.16 15.24 -13.10
N ARG A 68 -7.90 16.29 -12.71
CA ARG A 68 -7.33 17.46 -12.02
C ARG A 68 -6.73 17.09 -10.66
N GLN A 69 -7.34 16.13 -9.96
CA GLN A 69 -6.81 15.63 -8.68
C GLN A 69 -5.51 14.84 -8.90
N VAL A 70 -5.46 14.00 -9.93
CA VAL A 70 -4.23 13.26 -10.29
C VAL A 70 -3.11 14.25 -10.64
N HIS A 71 -3.36 15.27 -11.46
CA HIS A 71 -2.37 16.32 -11.74
C HIS A 71 -1.91 17.03 -10.47
N ARG A 72 -2.84 17.35 -9.57
CA ARG A 72 -2.54 18.01 -8.30
C ARG A 72 -1.63 17.13 -7.43
N LEU A 73 -1.92 15.84 -7.31
CA LEU A 73 -1.11 14.86 -6.59
C LEU A 73 0.29 14.73 -7.19
N VAL A 74 0.39 14.52 -8.52
CA VAL A 74 1.68 14.43 -9.21
C VAL A 74 2.50 15.69 -8.93
N ARG A 75 1.89 16.87 -9.03
CA ARG A 75 2.57 18.15 -8.74
C ARG A 75 3.07 18.25 -7.30
N ALA A 76 2.30 17.77 -6.31
CA ALA A 76 2.69 17.80 -4.90
C ALA A 76 3.89 16.88 -4.59
N LEU A 77 4.02 15.78 -5.35
CA LEU A 77 5.07 14.78 -5.18
C LEU A 77 6.27 14.97 -6.12
N PHE A 78 6.13 15.81 -7.14
CA PHE A 78 7.11 15.93 -8.21
C PHE A 78 8.46 16.43 -7.67
N HIS A 79 9.50 15.69 -8.03
CA HIS A 79 10.90 16.09 -7.89
C HIS A 79 11.67 15.49 -9.07
N ARG A 80 12.74 16.15 -9.52
CA ARG A 80 13.51 15.72 -10.70
C ARG A 80 14.18 14.35 -10.48
N ASP A 81 14.48 14.01 -9.24
CA ASP A 81 15.16 12.76 -8.86
C ASP A 81 14.20 11.59 -8.58
N HIS A 82 12.89 11.84 -8.60
CA HIS A 82 11.86 10.83 -8.34
C HIS A 82 11.19 10.40 -9.64
N PHE A 83 10.58 9.22 -9.63
CA PHE A 83 9.98 8.60 -10.80
C PHE A 83 8.50 8.30 -10.58
N PHE A 84 7.73 8.31 -11.65
CA PHE A 84 6.30 8.01 -11.62
C PHE A 84 6.00 6.94 -12.66
N LEU A 85 5.50 5.80 -12.19
CA LEU A 85 4.85 4.80 -13.05
C LEU A 85 3.35 4.82 -12.77
N ILE A 86 2.57 5.21 -13.77
CA ILE A 86 1.13 5.38 -13.65
C ILE A 86 0.41 4.24 -14.37
N HIS A 87 -0.25 3.38 -13.61
CA HIS A 87 -1.22 2.43 -14.13
C HIS A 87 -2.61 3.07 -14.10
N VAL A 88 -3.24 3.15 -15.28
CA VAL A 88 -4.63 3.59 -15.42
C VAL A 88 -5.48 2.35 -15.68
N ASP A 89 -6.57 2.18 -14.91
CA ASP A 89 -7.52 1.09 -15.11
C ASP A 89 -7.93 0.98 -16.59
N ALA A 90 -7.95 -0.25 -17.13
CA ALA A 90 -8.22 -0.50 -18.55
C ALA A 90 -9.57 0.03 -19.04
N ARG A 91 -10.52 0.27 -18.13
CA ARG A 91 -11.85 0.81 -18.44
C ARG A 91 -11.86 2.35 -18.57
N GLN A 92 -10.77 3.03 -18.20
CA GLN A 92 -10.71 4.49 -18.08
C GLN A 92 -9.88 5.14 -19.21
N ASP A 93 -10.32 4.96 -20.45
CA ASP A 93 -9.60 5.47 -21.63
C ASP A 93 -9.47 6.99 -21.67
N TYR A 94 -10.48 7.71 -21.18
CA TYR A 94 -10.39 9.16 -21.03
C TYR A 94 -9.20 9.55 -20.14
N LEU A 95 -9.12 8.99 -18.93
CA LEU A 95 -8.07 9.34 -17.98
C LEU A 95 -6.69 8.96 -18.53
N PHE A 96 -6.60 7.80 -19.19
CA PHE A 96 -5.36 7.36 -19.83
C PHE A 96 -4.88 8.33 -20.91
N ARG A 97 -5.77 8.73 -21.84
CA ARG A 97 -5.43 9.66 -22.93
C ARG A 97 -4.95 11.01 -22.41
N GLU A 98 -5.64 11.56 -21.42
CA GLU A 98 -5.28 12.88 -20.85
C GLU A 98 -3.93 12.83 -20.12
N LEU A 99 -3.65 11.72 -19.41
CA LEU A 99 -2.39 11.53 -18.68
C LEU A 99 -1.19 11.22 -19.58
N LEU A 100 -1.38 10.73 -20.81
CA LEU A 100 -0.28 10.57 -21.79
C LEU A 100 0.45 11.89 -22.03
N SER A 101 -0.24 13.03 -21.92
CA SER A 101 0.39 14.34 -22.03
C SER A 101 1.46 14.61 -20.95
N LEU A 102 1.41 13.94 -19.80
CA LEU A 102 2.44 14.06 -18.76
C LEU A 102 3.71 13.32 -19.14
N GLU A 103 3.58 12.09 -19.63
CA GLU A 103 4.71 11.27 -20.09
C GLU A 103 5.47 11.94 -21.24
N LEU A 104 4.77 12.66 -22.13
CA LEU A 104 5.42 13.45 -23.19
C LEU A 104 6.19 14.67 -22.67
N ARG A 105 5.80 15.23 -21.53
CA ARG A 105 6.37 16.47 -20.97
C ARG A 105 7.43 16.23 -19.91
N LEU A 106 7.40 15.08 -19.23
CA LEU A 106 8.20 14.80 -18.05
C LEU A 106 8.97 13.48 -18.23
N PRO A 107 10.30 13.50 -18.34
CA PRO A 107 11.10 12.31 -18.65
C PRO A 107 11.08 11.24 -17.55
N ASN A 108 10.73 11.64 -16.32
CA ASN A 108 10.60 10.80 -15.15
C ASN A 108 9.16 10.34 -14.88
N VAL A 109 8.25 10.47 -15.85
CA VAL A 109 6.87 9.98 -15.78
C VAL A 109 6.62 9.01 -16.93
N ARG A 110 6.09 7.82 -16.62
CA ARG A 110 5.69 6.81 -17.61
C ARG A 110 4.31 6.26 -17.30
N LEU A 111 3.55 5.95 -18.34
CA LEU A 111 2.26 5.27 -18.19
C LEU A 111 2.40 3.79 -18.58
N SER A 112 1.90 2.88 -17.74
CA SER A 112 1.89 1.45 -18.07
C SER A 112 0.99 1.19 -19.27
N ARG A 113 1.55 0.55 -20.30
CA ARG A 113 0.79 0.08 -21.47
C ARG A 113 0.02 -1.22 -21.16
N ARG A 114 0.49 -2.00 -20.18
CA ARG A 114 -0.15 -3.21 -19.66
C ARG A 114 -1.25 -2.81 -18.67
N ARG A 115 -2.41 -2.44 -19.21
CA ARG A 115 -3.58 -2.04 -18.41
C ARG A 115 -4.48 -3.24 -18.13
N GLN A 116 -4.99 -3.33 -16.90
CA GLN A 116 -5.97 -4.35 -16.49
C GLN A 116 -7.13 -3.65 -15.77
N ALA A 117 -8.31 -4.29 -15.74
CA ALA A 117 -9.46 -3.79 -15.01
C ALA A 117 -9.30 -4.08 -13.52
N THR A 118 -9.08 -3.05 -12.70
CA THR A 118 -8.94 -3.16 -11.25
C THR A 118 -10.29 -3.04 -10.58
N ILE A 119 -10.99 -4.16 -10.44
CA ILE A 119 -12.23 -4.20 -9.65
C ILE A 119 -11.90 -4.21 -8.15
N TRP A 120 -12.83 -3.71 -7.34
CA TRP A 120 -12.64 -3.72 -5.89
C TRP A 120 -12.47 -5.16 -5.39
N GLY A 121 -11.41 -5.43 -4.63
CA GLY A 121 -11.11 -6.77 -4.11
C GLY A 121 -10.59 -7.78 -5.14
N GLY A 122 -10.40 -7.39 -6.40
CA GLY A 122 -9.94 -8.26 -7.49
C GLY A 122 -8.57 -8.88 -7.22
N ALA A 123 -8.37 -10.11 -7.72
CA ALA A 123 -7.10 -10.81 -7.69
C ALA A 123 -6.02 -10.12 -8.55
N SER A 124 -6.46 -9.44 -9.62
CA SER A 124 -5.67 -8.70 -10.60
C SER A 124 -4.79 -7.62 -9.97
N LEU A 125 -5.16 -7.05 -8.83
CA LEU A 125 -4.37 -5.99 -8.17
C LEU A 125 -2.94 -6.44 -7.85
N VAL A 126 -2.73 -7.65 -7.32
CA VAL A 126 -1.36 -8.15 -7.07
C VAL A 126 -0.60 -8.35 -8.37
N SER A 127 -1.27 -8.85 -9.42
CA SER A 127 -0.64 -9.04 -10.73
C SER A 127 -0.18 -7.71 -11.33
N ILE A 128 -0.97 -6.66 -11.18
CA ILE A 128 -0.65 -5.31 -11.65
C ILE A 128 0.50 -4.70 -10.87
N LEU A 129 0.48 -4.83 -9.53
CA LEU A 129 1.55 -4.33 -8.68
C LEU A 129 2.87 -5.01 -9.04
N LEU A 130 2.89 -6.33 -9.21
CA LEU A 130 4.08 -7.09 -9.59
C LEU A 130 4.56 -6.77 -11.01
N ASP A 131 3.65 -6.67 -11.98
CA ASP A 131 4.01 -6.28 -13.35
C ASP A 131 4.60 -4.87 -13.40
N SER A 132 4.06 -3.95 -12.60
CA SER A 132 4.55 -2.58 -12.52
C SER A 132 5.89 -2.49 -11.78
N MET A 133 6.10 -3.30 -10.74
CA MET A 133 7.40 -3.47 -10.08
C MET A 133 8.45 -3.97 -11.06
N GLN A 134 8.11 -4.96 -11.89
CA GLN A 134 9.00 -5.46 -12.94
C GLN A 134 9.32 -4.37 -13.97
N GLN A 135 8.31 -3.61 -14.43
CA GLN A 135 8.52 -2.46 -15.32
C GLN A 135 9.48 -1.43 -14.73
N LEU A 136 9.40 -1.16 -13.42
CA LEU A 136 10.32 -0.24 -12.73
C LEU A 136 11.74 -0.81 -12.62
N LEU A 137 11.89 -2.12 -12.41
CA LEU A 137 13.20 -2.79 -12.43
C LEU A 137 13.84 -2.72 -13.83
N ASP A 138 13.04 -2.88 -14.88
CA ASP A 138 13.51 -2.89 -16.28
C ASP A 138 13.63 -1.48 -16.90
N SER A 139 13.21 -0.44 -16.15
CA SER A 139 13.04 0.92 -16.69
C SER A 139 14.34 1.65 -17.03
N GLY A 140 15.48 1.19 -16.48
CA GLY A 140 16.75 1.92 -16.42
C GLY A 140 16.76 3.07 -15.41
N TRP A 141 15.67 3.29 -14.68
CA TRP A 141 15.62 4.28 -13.60
C TRP A 141 16.25 3.71 -12.34
N GLU A 142 17.05 4.54 -11.70
CA GLU A 142 17.70 4.18 -10.46
C GLU A 142 16.89 4.72 -9.28
N TRP A 143 16.05 3.89 -8.69
CA TRP A 143 15.23 4.21 -7.52
C TRP A 143 15.62 3.33 -6.33
N ASP A 144 15.20 3.71 -5.13
CA ASP A 144 15.49 3.01 -3.87
C ASP A 144 14.22 2.45 -3.21
N PHE A 145 13.10 3.15 -3.37
CA PHE A 145 11.82 2.78 -2.80
C PHE A 145 10.70 2.81 -3.84
N ILE A 146 9.75 1.89 -3.69
CA ILE A 146 8.43 2.01 -4.30
C ILE A 146 7.43 2.45 -3.23
N ILE A 147 6.61 3.44 -3.57
CA ILE A 147 5.43 3.87 -2.79
C ILE A 147 4.21 3.74 -3.70
N ASN A 148 3.25 2.89 -3.35
CA ASN A 148 2.00 2.81 -4.11
C ASN A 148 0.99 3.84 -3.58
N LEU A 149 0.29 4.53 -4.49
CA LEU A 149 -0.72 5.55 -4.19
C LEU A 149 -1.89 5.44 -5.19
N SER A 150 -3.09 5.84 -4.78
CA SER A 150 -4.24 6.03 -5.69
C SER A 150 -4.46 7.51 -6.02
N GLU A 151 -5.42 7.79 -6.92
CA GLU A 151 -5.88 9.16 -7.20
C GLU A 151 -6.49 9.87 -5.98
N SER A 152 -6.80 9.13 -4.92
CA SER A 152 -7.45 9.62 -3.71
C SER A 152 -6.51 9.76 -2.51
N ASP A 153 -5.21 9.51 -2.71
CA ASP A 153 -4.17 9.75 -1.71
C ASP A 153 -3.63 11.19 -1.81
N TYR A 154 -3.08 11.70 -0.71
CA TYR A 154 -2.41 13.00 -0.69
C TYR A 154 -1.30 13.05 0.37
N PRO A 155 -0.18 13.73 0.11
CA PRO A 155 0.86 13.92 1.13
C PRO A 155 0.35 14.75 2.31
N VAL A 156 0.83 14.43 3.51
CA VAL A 156 0.64 15.21 4.74
C VAL A 156 1.95 15.74 5.32
N LYS A 157 3.06 15.57 4.58
CA LYS A 157 4.38 16.13 4.86
C LYS A 157 5.08 16.47 3.55
N THR A 158 6.13 17.28 3.62
CA THR A 158 6.90 17.68 2.43
C THR A 158 7.71 16.50 1.87
N ASN A 159 8.04 16.55 0.58
CA ASN A 159 8.90 15.57 -0.08
C ASN A 159 10.28 15.48 0.61
N ARG A 160 10.82 16.61 1.09
CA ARG A 160 12.08 16.65 1.84
C ARG A 160 12.01 15.77 3.10
N ASN A 161 10.98 15.95 3.93
CA ASN A 161 10.83 15.14 5.14
C ASN A 161 10.68 13.64 4.84
N LEU A 162 10.03 13.29 3.72
CA LEU A 162 9.90 11.89 3.29
C LEU A 162 11.26 11.32 2.86
N VAL A 163 12.02 12.05 2.05
CA VAL A 163 13.35 11.64 1.58
C VAL A 163 14.31 11.50 2.75
N ASP A 164 14.33 12.45 3.68
CA ASP A 164 15.19 12.38 4.87
C ASP A 164 14.89 11.12 5.70
N PHE A 165 13.61 10.85 5.97
CA PHE A 165 13.17 9.68 6.73
C PHE A 165 13.48 8.35 6.03
N LEU A 166 13.22 8.26 4.72
CA LEU A 166 13.52 7.04 3.96
C LEU A 166 15.02 6.83 3.76
N THR A 167 15.81 7.90 3.68
CA THR A 167 17.29 7.82 3.64
C THR A 167 17.83 7.21 4.93
N ALA A 168 17.31 7.61 6.09
CA ALA A 168 17.67 7.01 7.38
C ALA A 168 17.20 5.55 7.54
N ASN A 169 16.30 5.06 6.68
CA ASN A 169 15.68 3.75 6.77
C ASN A 169 15.77 2.94 5.45
N ARG A 170 16.84 3.15 4.66
CA ARG A 170 16.94 2.69 3.24
C ARG A 170 16.62 1.21 3.00
N ASP A 171 17.02 0.34 3.92
CA ASP A 171 16.88 -1.12 3.76
C ASP A 171 15.62 -1.70 4.44
N LYS A 172 14.65 -0.85 4.78
CA LYS A 172 13.44 -1.25 5.51
C LYS A 172 12.21 -1.31 4.61
N ASN A 173 11.24 -2.12 5.00
CA ASN A 173 9.95 -2.28 4.33
C ASN A 173 8.83 -1.93 5.29
N PHE A 174 7.97 -1.00 4.88
CA PHE A 174 6.92 -0.40 5.70
C PHE A 174 5.58 -0.98 5.30
N VAL A 175 5.10 -1.95 6.08
CA VAL A 175 3.81 -2.62 5.84
C VAL A 175 3.04 -2.67 7.15
N LYS A 176 1.76 -2.29 7.12
CA LYS A 176 0.94 -2.24 8.34
C LYS A 176 0.11 -3.52 8.49
N SER A 177 0.40 -4.31 9.53
CA SER A 177 -0.38 -5.50 9.88
C SER A 177 -1.68 -5.12 10.60
N HIS A 178 -2.65 -6.03 10.53
CA HIS A 178 -3.90 -6.01 11.28
C HIS A 178 -3.67 -6.17 12.81
N GLY A 179 -2.48 -6.60 13.24
CA GLY A 179 -2.13 -6.81 14.65
C GLY A 179 -2.30 -8.26 15.12
N ARG A 180 -2.92 -8.48 16.29
CA ARG A 180 -2.74 -9.75 17.04
C ARG A 180 -3.73 -10.89 16.72
N GLN A 181 -4.93 -10.62 16.19
CA GLN A 181 -5.98 -11.64 16.02
C GLN A 181 -5.96 -12.33 14.64
N VAL A 182 -4.89 -13.07 14.33
CA VAL A 182 -4.65 -13.67 13.00
C VAL A 182 -5.82 -14.54 12.52
N ARG A 183 -6.38 -15.41 13.37
CA ARG A 183 -7.51 -16.27 12.94
C ARG A 183 -8.74 -15.45 12.54
N ARG A 184 -9.04 -14.40 13.31
CA ARG A 184 -10.15 -13.49 13.01
C ARG A 184 -9.88 -12.71 11.72
N PHE A 185 -8.65 -12.31 11.48
CA PHE A 185 -8.23 -11.67 10.23
C PHE A 185 -8.46 -12.61 9.04
N ILE A 186 -7.93 -13.85 9.09
CA ILE A 186 -8.11 -14.87 8.04
C ILE A 186 -9.59 -15.03 7.68
N THR A 187 -10.45 -15.23 8.67
CA THR A 187 -11.89 -15.43 8.43
C THR A 187 -12.57 -14.18 7.90
N LYS A 188 -12.23 -12.98 8.39
CA LYS A 188 -12.86 -11.73 7.93
C LYS A 188 -12.45 -11.34 6.51
N GLN A 189 -11.20 -11.60 6.15
CA GLN A 189 -10.67 -11.38 4.80
C GLN A 189 -11.09 -12.46 3.81
N GLY A 190 -11.67 -13.57 4.29
CA GLY A 190 -12.00 -14.72 3.44
C GLY A 190 -10.75 -15.43 2.91
N LEU A 191 -9.61 -15.36 3.61
CA LEU A 191 -8.39 -16.04 3.20
C LEU A 191 -8.55 -17.58 3.22
N ASP A 192 -9.49 -18.10 4.01
CA ASP A 192 -9.89 -19.52 4.03
C ASP A 192 -10.99 -19.86 3.01
N LYS A 193 -11.26 -18.97 2.05
CA LYS A 193 -12.16 -19.16 0.91
C LYS A 193 -11.40 -19.03 -0.40
N SER A 194 -11.88 -19.72 -1.43
CA SER A 194 -11.38 -19.63 -2.80
C SER A 194 -12.25 -18.70 -3.63
N PHE A 195 -11.60 -17.81 -4.38
CA PHE A 195 -12.25 -16.88 -5.30
C PHE A 195 -11.70 -17.01 -6.72
N VAL A 196 -12.51 -16.63 -7.70
CA VAL A 196 -12.12 -16.51 -9.10
C VAL A 196 -12.53 -15.14 -9.61
N GLU A 197 -11.58 -14.39 -10.17
CA GLU A 197 -11.87 -13.16 -10.91
C GLU A 197 -12.22 -13.51 -12.35
N CYS A 198 -13.45 -13.20 -12.77
CA CYS A 198 -13.90 -13.37 -14.14
C CYS A 198 -15.02 -12.35 -14.43
N GLU A 199 -15.10 -11.86 -15.67
CA GLU A 199 -16.15 -10.92 -16.12
C GLU A 199 -16.25 -9.66 -15.22
N ALA A 200 -15.10 -9.12 -14.80
CA ALA A 200 -15.03 -7.98 -13.88
C ALA A 200 -15.80 -8.19 -12.55
N ARG A 201 -15.85 -9.43 -12.06
CA ARG A 201 -16.45 -9.83 -10.78
C ARG A 201 -15.57 -10.84 -10.04
N MET A 202 -15.61 -10.81 -8.70
CA MET A 202 -15.01 -11.84 -7.84
C MET A 202 -16.05 -12.85 -7.36
N TRP A 203 -15.97 -14.07 -7.87
CA TRP A 203 -16.85 -15.18 -7.56
C TRP A 203 -16.28 -16.01 -6.42
N ARG A 204 -17.05 -16.27 -5.37
CA ARG A 204 -16.64 -17.20 -4.29
C ARG A 204 -17.02 -18.62 -4.69
N ILE A 205 -16.01 -19.47 -4.90
CA ILE A 205 -16.21 -20.83 -5.44
C ILE A 205 -16.15 -21.93 -4.38
N GLY A 206 -15.74 -21.63 -3.15
CA GLY A 206 -15.74 -22.61 -2.06
C GLY A 206 -14.79 -22.28 -0.93
N ASP A 207 -14.62 -23.26 -0.04
CA ASP A 207 -13.70 -23.21 1.09
C ASP A 207 -12.33 -23.75 0.68
N ARG A 208 -11.27 -23.32 1.36
CA ARG A 208 -9.92 -23.86 1.16
C ARG A 208 -9.13 -23.94 2.45
N THR A 209 -8.15 -24.83 2.44
CA THR A 209 -7.13 -24.92 3.48
C THR A 209 -5.91 -24.12 3.07
N LEU A 210 -5.44 -23.23 3.96
CA LEU A 210 -4.21 -22.46 3.74
C LEU A 210 -2.97 -23.35 3.92
N PRO A 211 -1.87 -23.07 3.19
CA PRO A 211 -0.64 -23.84 3.28
C PRO A 211 -0.07 -23.84 4.71
N GLN A 212 0.54 -24.96 5.08
CA GLN A 212 1.23 -25.13 6.36
C GLN A 212 2.70 -24.69 6.24
N GLY A 213 3.38 -24.52 7.38
CA GLY A 213 4.79 -24.16 7.41
C GLY A 213 5.09 -22.66 7.20
N ILE A 214 4.11 -21.87 6.75
CA ILE A 214 4.25 -20.42 6.59
C ILE A 214 3.35 -19.64 7.55
N VAL A 215 3.74 -18.41 7.85
CA VAL A 215 2.94 -17.50 8.67
C VAL A 215 2.16 -16.53 7.79
N MET A 216 0.84 -16.68 7.78
CA MET A 216 -0.07 -15.75 7.11
C MET A 216 -0.18 -14.43 7.90
N ASP A 217 -0.05 -13.33 7.19
CA ASP A 217 -0.22 -11.97 7.72
C ASP A 217 -0.94 -11.08 6.72
N GLY A 218 -1.32 -9.89 7.16
CA GLY A 218 -1.86 -8.87 6.30
C GLY A 218 -2.39 -7.67 7.06
N GLY A 219 -2.89 -6.70 6.32
CA GLY A 219 -3.47 -5.46 6.83
C GLY A 219 -3.67 -4.48 5.69
N SER A 220 -2.95 -3.37 5.70
CA SER A 220 -3.05 -2.37 4.64
C SER A 220 -2.36 -2.84 3.35
N ASP A 221 -3.01 -2.59 2.21
CA ASP A 221 -2.47 -2.72 0.85
C ASP A 221 -1.67 -1.48 0.36
N TRP A 222 -1.62 -0.41 1.16
CA TRP A 222 -0.65 0.70 1.01
C TRP A 222 0.67 0.31 1.65
N LEU A 223 1.75 0.39 0.88
CA LEU A 223 3.05 -0.19 1.15
C LEU A 223 4.16 0.81 0.77
N VAL A 224 5.26 0.80 1.51
CA VAL A 224 6.54 1.36 1.05
C VAL A 224 7.58 0.25 1.08
N LEU A 225 8.08 -0.11 -0.10
CA LEU A 225 8.94 -1.29 -0.28
C LEU A 225 10.32 -0.87 -0.79
N SER A 226 11.37 -1.43 -0.20
CA SER A 226 12.75 -1.21 -0.64
C SER A 226 13.02 -1.94 -1.96
N ARG A 227 13.91 -1.41 -2.79
CA ARG A 227 14.30 -2.03 -4.05
C ARG A 227 14.80 -3.45 -3.89
N SER A 228 15.56 -3.73 -2.83
CA SER A 228 16.05 -5.08 -2.52
C SER A 228 14.90 -6.09 -2.38
N PHE A 229 13.85 -5.75 -1.62
CA PHE A 229 12.69 -6.63 -1.48
C PHE A 229 11.85 -6.71 -2.77
N VAL A 230 11.71 -5.60 -3.49
CA VAL A 230 11.02 -5.58 -4.79
C VAL A 230 11.71 -6.48 -5.80
N SER A 231 13.03 -6.41 -5.92
CA SER A 231 13.83 -7.28 -6.78
C SER A 231 13.60 -8.75 -6.48
N TYR A 232 13.48 -9.11 -5.19
CA TYR A 232 13.15 -10.48 -4.77
C TYR A 232 11.72 -10.90 -5.14
N VAL A 233 10.71 -10.12 -4.75
CA VAL A 233 9.30 -10.54 -4.91
C VAL A 233 8.80 -10.46 -6.35
N ALA A 234 9.33 -9.52 -7.14
CA ALA A 234 8.94 -9.32 -8.54
C ALA A 234 9.81 -10.10 -9.54
N SER A 235 10.97 -10.63 -9.12
CA SER A 235 11.94 -11.38 -9.94
C SER A 235 11.27 -12.33 -10.94
N ALA A 236 11.82 -12.43 -12.15
CA ALA A 236 11.41 -13.45 -13.12
C ALA A 236 11.67 -14.87 -12.58
N ASP A 237 12.82 -15.08 -11.94
CA ASP A 237 13.19 -16.33 -11.29
C ASP A 237 12.73 -16.31 -9.82
N LYS A 238 11.56 -16.92 -9.57
CA LYS A 238 10.88 -16.91 -8.26
C LYS A 238 11.24 -18.17 -7.49
N ASP A 239 11.52 -18.04 -6.20
CA ASP A 239 11.68 -19.21 -5.32
C ASP A 239 10.36 -19.94 -5.03
N GLU A 240 10.44 -21.08 -4.33
CA GLU A 240 9.27 -21.89 -3.99
C GLU A 240 8.22 -21.12 -3.17
N LEU A 241 8.66 -20.23 -2.26
CA LEU A 241 7.78 -19.42 -1.44
C LEU A 241 6.93 -18.48 -2.29
N VAL A 242 7.57 -17.66 -3.13
CA VAL A 242 6.86 -16.68 -3.96
C VAL A 242 5.99 -17.40 -5.00
N GLN A 243 6.49 -18.45 -5.65
CA GLN A 243 5.71 -19.24 -6.61
C GLN A 243 4.47 -19.87 -5.95
N GLY A 244 4.63 -20.50 -4.78
CA GLY A 244 3.55 -21.12 -4.03
C GLY A 244 2.50 -20.10 -3.59
N LEU A 245 2.95 -18.95 -3.08
CA LEU A 245 2.05 -17.86 -2.68
C LEU A 245 1.30 -17.27 -3.86
N LEU A 246 1.92 -17.09 -5.03
CA LEU A 246 1.22 -16.60 -6.22
C LEU A 246 0.09 -17.54 -6.66
N LYS A 247 0.26 -18.87 -6.54
CA LYS A 247 -0.81 -19.84 -6.81
C LYS A 247 -2.00 -19.64 -5.84
N VAL A 248 -1.73 -19.42 -4.57
CA VAL A 248 -2.77 -19.17 -3.55
C VAL A 248 -3.44 -17.82 -3.78
N PHE A 249 -2.66 -16.75 -3.95
CA PHE A 249 -3.12 -15.37 -4.04
C PHE A 249 -3.81 -15.03 -5.36
N LYS A 250 -3.57 -15.80 -6.44
CA LYS A 250 -4.37 -15.75 -7.68
C LYS A 250 -5.86 -16.04 -7.43
N HIS A 251 -6.17 -16.85 -6.42
CA HIS A 251 -7.53 -17.25 -6.07
C HIS A 251 -7.99 -16.69 -4.73
N THR A 252 -7.53 -15.48 -4.38
CA THR A 252 -7.77 -14.83 -3.09
C THR A 252 -8.45 -13.48 -3.28
N LEU A 253 -9.46 -13.19 -2.46
CA LEU A 253 -10.06 -11.86 -2.35
C LEU A 253 -9.10 -10.89 -1.65
N LEU A 254 -9.04 -9.63 -2.12
CA LEU A 254 -8.19 -8.57 -1.55
C LEU A 254 -6.72 -9.05 -1.37
N PRO A 255 -6.09 -9.65 -2.40
CA PRO A 255 -4.81 -10.34 -2.21
C PRO A 255 -3.68 -9.39 -1.79
N ALA A 256 -3.71 -8.13 -2.23
CA ALA A 256 -2.67 -7.15 -1.92
C ALA A 256 -2.62 -6.79 -0.42
N GLU A 257 -3.71 -6.99 0.32
CA GLU A 257 -3.77 -6.78 1.77
C GLU A 257 -3.02 -7.86 2.56
N SER A 258 -2.55 -8.95 1.93
CA SER A 258 -1.87 -10.05 2.62
C SER A 258 -0.66 -10.63 1.89
N PHE A 259 -0.59 -10.51 0.56
CA PHE A 259 0.47 -11.13 -0.25
C PHE A 259 1.86 -10.62 0.17
N PHE A 260 2.08 -9.31 0.12
CA PHE A 260 3.38 -8.71 0.42
C PHE A 260 3.79 -8.92 1.88
N HIS A 261 2.85 -8.84 2.82
CA HIS A 261 3.10 -9.13 4.24
C HIS A 261 3.54 -10.58 4.42
N THR A 262 2.81 -11.53 3.82
CA THR A 262 3.10 -12.96 3.93
C THR A 262 4.44 -13.30 3.28
N VAL A 263 4.75 -12.76 2.09
CA VAL A 263 6.08 -12.95 1.48
C VAL A 263 7.17 -12.39 2.40
N LEU A 264 7.04 -11.14 2.84
CA LEU A 264 8.06 -10.46 3.66
C LEU A 264 8.30 -11.17 5.00
N ARG A 265 7.23 -11.68 5.65
CA ARG A 265 7.31 -12.42 6.92
C ARG A 265 8.08 -13.74 6.81
N ASN A 266 8.05 -14.38 5.65
CA ASN A 266 8.55 -15.75 5.46
C ASN A 266 9.78 -15.82 4.54
N SER A 267 10.26 -14.68 4.02
CA SER A 267 11.46 -14.63 3.19
C SER A 267 12.70 -14.22 3.97
N VAL A 268 13.85 -14.25 3.29
CA VAL A 268 15.11 -13.74 3.80
C VAL A 268 15.06 -12.26 4.19
N HIS A 269 14.06 -11.49 3.71
CA HIS A 269 13.90 -10.07 4.01
C HIS A 269 13.11 -9.79 5.30
N CYS A 270 12.72 -10.80 6.10
CA CYS A 270 11.87 -10.61 7.28
C CYS A 270 12.45 -9.63 8.32
N PHE A 271 13.77 -9.48 8.39
CA PHE A 271 14.48 -8.53 9.26
C PHE A 271 14.33 -7.06 8.84
N SER A 272 13.74 -6.78 7.67
CA SER A 272 13.48 -5.42 7.18
C SER A 272 12.07 -4.91 7.49
N TYR A 273 11.20 -5.76 8.04
CA TYR A 273 9.80 -5.46 8.31
C TYR A 273 9.62 -4.39 9.40
N ILE A 274 8.92 -3.30 9.08
CA ILE A 274 8.44 -2.27 10.01
C ILE A 274 6.91 -2.26 10.02
N ASP A 275 6.28 -2.35 11.21
CA ASP A 275 4.81 -2.37 11.37
C ASP A 275 4.17 -0.96 11.29
N ASN A 276 4.48 -0.25 10.23
CA ASN A 276 3.92 1.04 9.86
C ASN A 276 3.95 1.13 8.34
N ASN A 277 2.90 1.62 7.70
CA ASN A 277 2.83 1.82 6.25
C ASN A 277 2.97 3.29 5.84
N LEU A 278 3.22 4.19 6.79
CA LEU A 278 3.33 5.63 6.59
C LEU A 278 2.04 6.34 6.15
N HIS A 279 0.88 5.68 6.28
CA HIS A 279 -0.42 6.21 5.85
C HIS A 279 -1.38 6.44 7.02
N ILE A 280 -2.08 7.58 7.00
CA ILE A 280 -3.33 7.74 7.76
C ILE A 280 -4.52 7.39 6.87
N THR A 281 -5.30 6.39 7.29
CA THR A 281 -6.52 5.97 6.59
C THR A 281 -7.75 6.34 7.42
N ASN A 282 -8.69 7.08 6.84
CA ASN A 282 -9.87 7.60 7.55
C ASN A 282 -10.98 6.55 7.73
N TRP A 283 -10.73 5.55 8.56
CA TRP A 283 -11.71 4.52 8.89
C TRP A 283 -12.78 5.03 9.85
N LYS A 284 -14.04 5.12 9.38
CA LYS A 284 -15.24 5.28 10.20
C LYS A 284 -16.19 4.13 9.87
N ARG A 285 -16.09 3.01 10.60
CA ARG A 285 -16.74 1.73 10.25
C ARG A 285 -18.26 1.83 10.13
N SER A 286 -18.92 2.62 10.98
CA SER A 286 -20.36 2.86 10.93
C SER A 286 -20.83 3.46 9.61
N LEU A 287 -19.96 4.19 8.91
CA LEU A 287 -20.27 4.84 7.63
C LEU A 287 -19.75 4.02 6.43
N GLY A 288 -18.55 3.43 6.57
CA GLY A 288 -17.84 2.80 5.46
C GLY A 288 -18.02 1.28 5.29
N CYS A 289 -18.61 0.58 6.27
CA CYS A 289 -18.83 -0.87 6.22
C CYS A 289 -20.30 -1.21 5.91
N LYS A 290 -20.79 -0.80 4.74
CA LYS A 290 -22.19 -0.99 4.31
C LYS A 290 -22.39 -2.16 3.33
N CYS A 291 -21.35 -2.96 3.09
CA CYS A 291 -21.38 -4.04 2.11
C CYS A 291 -21.78 -3.57 0.69
N GLN A 292 -21.37 -2.36 0.32
CA GLN A 292 -21.73 -1.70 -0.95
C GLN A 292 -21.20 -2.41 -2.21
N TYR A 293 -20.22 -3.31 -2.07
CA TYR A 293 -19.55 -3.99 -3.18
C TYR A 293 -20.14 -5.36 -3.56
N ARG A 294 -21.30 -5.78 -3.02
CA ARG A 294 -21.90 -7.10 -3.35
C ARG A 294 -22.15 -7.35 -4.84
N HIS A 295 -22.34 -6.28 -5.61
CA HIS A 295 -22.52 -6.35 -7.06
C HIS A 295 -21.21 -6.61 -7.82
N VAL A 296 -20.05 -6.47 -7.17
CA VAL A 296 -18.71 -6.73 -7.76
C VAL A 296 -18.04 -7.94 -7.12
N VAL A 297 -18.37 -8.28 -5.88
CA VAL A 297 -17.74 -9.39 -5.15
C VAL A 297 -18.74 -10.21 -4.34
N ASP A 298 -18.50 -11.51 -4.19
CA ASP A 298 -19.24 -12.41 -3.29
C ASP A 298 -18.78 -12.28 -1.82
N TRP A 299 -18.60 -11.05 -1.34
CA TRP A 299 -18.15 -10.75 0.02
C TRP A 299 -18.62 -9.38 0.50
N CYS A 300 -18.53 -9.12 1.81
CA CYS A 300 -18.77 -7.80 2.36
C CYS A 300 -17.47 -7.06 2.65
N GLY A 301 -17.32 -5.90 2.00
CA GLY A 301 -16.20 -5.00 2.18
C GLY A 301 -16.51 -3.78 3.03
N CYS A 302 -15.44 -3.08 3.40
CA CYS A 302 -15.47 -1.72 3.93
C CYS A 302 -14.62 -0.81 3.06
N SER A 303 -14.85 0.50 3.13
CA SER A 303 -13.91 1.48 2.58
C SER A 303 -13.68 2.66 3.53
N PRO A 304 -12.50 3.30 3.48
CA PRO A 304 -12.26 4.53 4.20
C PRO A 304 -13.20 5.64 3.72
N ASN A 305 -13.42 6.64 4.58
CA ASN A 305 -14.23 7.81 4.25
C ASN A 305 -13.34 8.91 3.71
N ASP A 306 -13.94 9.88 3.01
CA ASP A 306 -13.23 11.08 2.62
C ASP A 306 -12.96 11.97 3.84
N PHE A 307 -11.77 12.55 3.89
CA PHE A 307 -11.47 13.62 4.81
C PHE A 307 -12.31 14.86 4.47
N ARG A 308 -12.68 15.60 5.51
CA ARG A 308 -13.39 16.89 5.40
C ARG A 308 -12.68 17.95 6.22
N SER A 309 -13.10 19.21 6.09
CA SER A 309 -12.54 20.35 6.85
C SER A 309 -12.52 20.12 8.36
N VAL A 310 -13.48 19.37 8.91
CA VAL A 310 -13.54 19.01 10.34
C VAL A 310 -12.42 18.05 10.78
N ASP A 311 -11.83 17.30 9.84
CA ASP A 311 -10.73 16.37 10.12
C ASP A 311 -9.35 17.05 9.97
N TYR A 312 -9.28 18.35 9.65
CA TYR A 312 -8.02 19.07 9.37
C TYR A 312 -7.00 18.96 10.52
N SER A 313 -7.45 19.09 11.77
CA SER A 313 -6.57 18.95 12.95
C SER A 313 -5.91 17.57 13.02
N ARG A 314 -6.62 16.50 12.61
CA ARG A 314 -6.07 15.14 12.56
C ARG A 314 -4.95 15.01 11.54
N LEU A 315 -5.03 15.75 10.43
CA LEU A 315 -4.01 15.79 9.39
C LEU A 315 -2.80 16.60 9.86
N VAL A 316 -2.98 17.78 10.45
CA VAL A 316 -1.85 18.57 10.99
C VAL A 316 -1.12 17.81 12.11
N ASN A 317 -1.85 17.05 12.93
CA ASN A 317 -1.28 16.23 14.01
C ASN A 317 -0.44 15.04 13.51
N THR A 318 -0.33 14.79 12.20
CA THR A 318 0.64 13.82 11.67
C THR A 318 2.06 14.35 11.69
N ARG A 319 2.28 15.66 11.90
CA ARG A 319 3.62 16.28 11.96
C ARG A 319 4.56 15.55 12.91
N SER A 320 4.07 15.17 14.10
CA SER A 320 4.82 14.46 15.14
C SER A 320 4.82 12.92 15.01
N LYS A 321 4.26 12.37 13.91
CA LYS A 321 4.15 10.92 13.69
C LYS A 321 4.89 10.52 12.43
N GLN A 322 5.29 9.26 12.33
CA GLN A 322 5.87 8.68 11.11
C GLN A 322 4.77 8.36 10.08
N LEU A 323 4.04 9.39 9.65
CA LEU A 323 2.95 9.33 8.67
C LEU A 323 3.17 10.42 7.63
N TYR A 324 3.17 10.05 6.36
CA TYR A 324 3.56 10.90 5.24
C TYR A 324 2.45 11.05 4.19
N PHE A 325 1.50 10.10 4.16
CA PHE A 325 0.36 10.11 3.24
C PHE A 325 -0.95 9.94 3.99
N ALA A 326 -2.04 10.41 3.38
CA ALA A 326 -3.39 10.32 3.91
C ALA A 326 -4.39 9.91 2.83
N ARG A 327 -5.44 9.19 3.22
CA ARG A 327 -6.58 8.85 2.35
C ARG A 327 -7.92 8.68 3.09
N LYS A 328 -9.06 8.98 2.45
CA LYS A 328 -9.22 9.39 1.04
C LYS A 328 -9.52 10.89 0.90
N PHE A 329 -9.17 11.44 -0.26
CA PHE A 329 -9.54 12.78 -0.69
C PHE A 329 -10.26 12.73 -2.03
N GLU A 330 -11.51 13.17 -2.05
CA GLU A 330 -12.29 13.31 -3.26
C GLU A 330 -12.76 14.78 -3.37
N PRO A 331 -12.26 15.55 -4.36
CA PRO A 331 -12.61 16.98 -4.47
C PRO A 331 -14.10 17.25 -4.63
N ILE A 332 -14.85 16.30 -5.20
CA ILE A 332 -16.31 16.38 -5.33
C ILE A 332 -17.01 16.32 -3.97
N VAL A 333 -16.38 15.70 -2.96
CA VAL A 333 -16.90 15.60 -1.59
C VAL A 333 -16.39 16.76 -0.73
N SER A 334 -15.10 17.07 -0.79
CA SER A 334 -14.52 18.21 -0.08
C SER A 334 -13.22 18.66 -0.74
N GLN A 335 -13.29 19.66 -1.62
CA GLN A 335 -12.09 20.30 -2.16
C GLN A 335 -11.41 21.21 -1.12
N GLU A 336 -12.17 21.77 -0.18
CA GLU A 336 -11.69 22.69 0.85
C GLU A 336 -10.56 22.07 1.70
N ILE A 337 -10.70 20.81 2.13
CA ILE A 337 -9.67 20.14 2.94
C ILE A 337 -8.37 19.96 2.17
N VAL A 338 -8.44 19.68 0.86
CA VAL A 338 -7.25 19.55 0.00
C VAL A 338 -6.56 20.91 -0.16
N ASN A 339 -7.35 21.99 -0.30
CA ASN A 339 -6.82 23.36 -0.36
C ASN A 339 -6.13 23.77 0.96
N LYS A 340 -6.73 23.46 2.11
CA LYS A 340 -6.12 23.71 3.42
C LYS A 340 -4.81 22.95 3.59
N LEU A 341 -4.78 21.69 3.15
CA LEU A 341 -3.59 20.85 3.23
C LEU A 341 -2.46 21.37 2.32
N ASP A 342 -2.78 21.78 1.10
CA ASP A 342 -1.82 22.44 0.20
C ASP A 342 -1.23 23.70 0.82
N GLN A 343 -2.10 24.58 1.34
CA GLN A 343 -1.67 25.84 1.94
C GLN A 343 -0.77 25.61 3.16
N TRP A 344 -1.07 24.57 3.95
CA TRP A 344 -0.27 24.21 5.10
C TRP A 344 1.10 23.62 4.73
N LEU A 345 1.18 22.81 3.67
CA LEU A 345 2.42 22.16 3.25
C LEU A 345 3.34 23.07 2.43
N TYR A 346 2.76 23.87 1.54
CA TYR A 346 3.50 24.59 0.50
C TYR A 346 3.29 26.11 0.54
N GLY A 347 2.50 26.62 1.50
CA GLY A 347 2.16 28.03 1.59
C GLY A 347 0.97 28.43 0.68
N PRO A 348 0.48 29.66 0.81
CA PRO A 348 -0.61 30.15 -0.03
C PRO A 348 -0.17 30.25 -1.50
N TYR A 349 -1.10 29.98 -2.41
CA TYR A 349 -0.89 30.32 -3.81
C TYR A 349 -0.71 31.85 -3.93
N PRO A 350 0.18 32.32 -4.82
CA PRO A 350 0.27 33.75 -5.12
C PRO A 350 -1.11 34.30 -5.46
N THR A 351 -1.48 35.44 -4.88
CA THR A 351 -2.74 36.12 -5.18
C THR A 351 -2.73 36.52 -6.66
N CYS A 352 -3.35 35.71 -7.51
CA CYS A 352 -3.45 36.01 -8.92
C CYS A 352 -4.44 37.16 -9.13
N ILE A 353 -3.93 38.28 -9.63
CA ILE A 353 -4.71 39.32 -10.28
C ILE A 353 -5.35 38.65 -11.52
N SER A 354 -6.63 38.30 -11.42
CA SER A 354 -7.53 37.87 -12.52
C SER A 354 -6.94 37.03 -13.67
N GLY A 355 -7.22 35.71 -13.69
CA GLY A 355 -7.26 34.95 -14.95
C GLY A 355 -6.17 33.90 -15.23
N CYS A 356 -5.67 33.15 -14.23
CA CYS A 356 -4.81 31.99 -14.49
C CYS A 356 -5.58 30.66 -14.33
N THR A 357 -6.33 30.28 -15.37
CA THR A 357 -6.36 28.88 -15.79
C THR A 357 -5.04 28.61 -16.51
N ASP A 358 -4.30 27.58 -16.06
CA ASP A 358 -3.06 27.08 -16.67
C ASP A 358 -1.77 27.88 -16.40
N LEU A 359 -1.17 27.66 -15.21
CA LEU A 359 0.28 27.81 -15.06
C LEU A 359 0.92 26.45 -14.76
N ILE A 360 1.18 25.74 -15.87
CA ILE A 360 2.18 24.69 -15.99
C ILE A 360 3.55 25.38 -16.02
N ARG A 361 4.23 25.49 -14.88
CA ARG A 361 5.70 25.56 -14.81
C ARG A 361 6.21 24.95 -13.50
N PRO A 362 6.99 23.87 -13.53
CA PRO A 362 7.78 23.44 -12.38
C PRO A 362 9.06 24.28 -12.30
N ASN A 363 9.42 24.72 -11.09
CA ASN A 363 10.79 25.16 -10.77
C ASN A 363 11.69 23.93 -10.66
#